data_AF-A0A9D1LQY1-F1
#
_entry.id   AF-A0A9D1LQY1-F1
#
_cell.length_a   1.000
_cell.length_b   1.000
_cell.length_c   1.000
_cell.angle_alpha   90.00
_cell.angle_beta   90.00
_cell.angle_gamma   90.00
#
_symmetry.space_group_name_H-M   'P 1'
#
loop_
_entity.id
_entity.type
_entity.pdbx_description
1 polymer ?
#
loop_
_entity_poly.entity_id
_entity_poly.type
_entity_poly.pdbx_seq_one_letter_code
_entity_poly.pdbx_strand_id
1 'polypeptide(L)'
;MDMLHNLAVLLVLALMSGLGMESPESELTYSQRWALFLEVPADQYGGMYLKDDVVHVNVVSGKEHLVPYVDDVGIVYHEVEYTLAELRALMQEIQPLMGEFHIQTLCVDVNLNRVVMELYEADDDDKQRLADWLAERGANGMCSISETEYEVVLQ
;
A
#
# COMPACT_ATOMS: atom_id res chain seq x y z
N MET A 1 18.97 -2.59 -15.01
CA MET A 1 18.41 -2.73 -13.64
C MET A 1 17.07 -3.47 -13.69
N ASP A 2 16.78 -4.15 -14.80
CA ASP A 2 15.48 -4.72 -15.17
C ASP A 2 15.35 -6.22 -14.84
N MET A 3 16.46 -6.89 -14.54
CA MET A 3 16.46 -8.33 -14.33
C MET A 3 15.89 -8.74 -12.97
N LEU A 4 16.05 -7.90 -11.94
CA LEU A 4 15.54 -8.17 -10.58
C LEU A 4 14.03 -7.96 -10.48
N HIS A 5 13.47 -6.97 -11.18
CA HIS A 5 12.02 -6.80 -11.30
C HIS A 5 11.37 -7.96 -12.05
N ASN A 6 11.99 -8.42 -13.15
CA ASN A 6 11.51 -9.58 -13.89
C ASN A 6 11.57 -10.88 -13.07
N LEU A 7 12.54 -11.02 -12.16
CA LEU A 7 12.66 -12.21 -11.32
C LEU A 7 11.58 -12.27 -10.22
N ALA A 8 11.24 -11.13 -9.61
CA ALA A 8 10.17 -11.05 -8.62
C ALA A 8 8.79 -11.32 -9.27
N VAL A 9 8.58 -10.82 -10.49
CA VAL A 9 7.37 -11.07 -11.30
C VAL A 9 7.24 -12.55 -11.69
N LEU A 10 8.35 -13.21 -12.05
CA LEU A 10 8.34 -14.65 -12.35
C LEU A 10 8.04 -15.53 -11.13
N LEU A 11 8.48 -15.12 -9.94
CA LEU A 11 8.26 -15.89 -8.71
C LEU A 11 6.79 -15.91 -8.30
N VAL A 12 6.07 -14.80 -8.51
CA VAL A 12 4.61 -14.72 -8.26
C VAL A 12 3.84 -15.54 -9.30
N LEU A 13 4.25 -15.51 -10.58
CA LEU A 13 3.67 -16.34 -11.64
C LEU A 13 3.82 -17.85 -11.34
N ALA A 14 4.98 -18.27 -10.82
CA ALA A 14 5.24 -19.67 -10.48
C ALA A 14 4.38 -20.16 -9.30
N LEU A 15 4.20 -19.32 -8.26
CA LEU A 15 3.38 -19.68 -7.10
C LEU A 15 1.88 -19.78 -7.41
N MET A 16 1.39 -19.04 -8.40
CA MET A 16 -0.04 -18.97 -8.74
C MET A 16 -0.48 -20.01 -9.79
N SER A 17 0.45 -20.50 -10.62
CA SER A 17 0.19 -21.59 -11.57
C SER A 17 -0.03 -22.97 -10.92
N GLY A 18 0.22 -23.09 -9.61
CA GLY A 18 -0.01 -24.33 -8.84
C GLY A 18 -1.44 -24.52 -8.32
N LEU A 19 -2.30 -23.50 -8.41
CA LEU A 19 -3.70 -23.57 -7.99
C LEU A 19 -4.59 -23.55 -9.23
N GLY A 20 -4.78 -24.74 -9.81
CA GLY A 20 -5.63 -24.92 -10.97
C GLY A 20 -7.09 -24.55 -10.66
N MET A 21 -7.62 -23.59 -11.41
CA MET A 21 -9.05 -23.48 -11.69
C MET A 21 -9.21 -23.03 -13.14
N GLU A 22 -9.40 -24.02 -14.02
CA GLU A 22 -10.02 -23.79 -15.32
C GLU A 22 -11.54 -23.68 -15.09
N SER A 23 -12.13 -22.57 -15.51
CA SER A 23 -13.57 -22.46 -15.76
C SER A 23 -13.76 -21.83 -17.14
N PRO A 24 -14.43 -22.52 -18.09
CA PRO A 24 -14.61 -22.02 -19.45
C PRO A 24 -16.03 -21.46 -19.56
N GLU A 25 -16.20 -20.15 -19.41
CA GLU A 25 -17.27 -19.38 -20.05
C GLU A 25 -17.17 -17.94 -19.56
N SER A 26 -16.85 -17.05 -20.51
CA SER A 26 -16.48 -15.64 -20.32
C SER A 26 -15.14 -15.39 -19.63
N GLU A 27 -14.59 -14.22 -19.92
CA GLU A 27 -13.49 -13.59 -19.19
C GLU A 27 -12.05 -13.96 -19.62
N LEU A 28 -11.30 -12.91 -19.95
CA LEU A 28 -9.86 -12.92 -20.18
C LEU A 28 -9.14 -13.76 -19.12
N THR A 29 -8.13 -14.53 -19.56
CA THR A 29 -7.31 -15.34 -18.64
C THR A 29 -6.64 -14.44 -17.61
N TYR A 30 -6.38 -14.92 -16.39
CA TYR A 30 -5.71 -14.16 -15.32
C TYR A 30 -4.42 -13.45 -15.81
N SER A 31 -3.67 -14.10 -16.70
CA SER A 31 -2.49 -13.55 -17.37
C SER A 31 -2.77 -12.35 -18.29
N GLN A 32 -3.92 -12.31 -18.96
CA GLN A 32 -4.36 -11.19 -19.80
C GLN A 32 -4.84 -10.01 -18.94
N ARG A 33 -5.47 -10.27 -17.79
CA ARG A 33 -5.81 -9.24 -16.79
C ARG A 33 -4.56 -8.51 -16.29
N TRP A 34 -3.49 -9.27 -16.07
CA TRP A 34 -2.19 -8.75 -15.65
C TRP A 34 -1.47 -7.94 -16.73
N ALA A 35 -1.69 -8.25 -18.01
CA ALA A 35 -1.07 -7.53 -19.12
C ALA A 35 -1.63 -6.11 -19.29
N LEU A 36 -2.91 -5.89 -18.94
CA LEU A 36 -3.54 -4.56 -18.94
C LEU A 36 -3.13 -3.72 -17.73
N PHE A 37 -2.85 -4.35 -16.59
CA PHE A 37 -2.26 -3.69 -15.41
C PHE A 37 -0.86 -3.09 -15.69
N LEU A 38 -0.09 -3.68 -16.63
CA LEU A 38 1.25 -3.18 -17.00
C LEU A 38 1.26 -1.80 -17.66
N GLU A 39 0.09 -1.20 -17.93
CA GLU A 39 0.00 0.13 -18.53
C GLU A 39 0.00 1.28 -17.51
N VAL A 40 -0.13 1.01 -16.20
CA VAL A 40 -0.07 2.08 -15.19
C VAL A 40 1.38 2.56 -15.03
N PRO A 41 1.68 3.85 -15.31
CA PRO A 41 3.01 4.40 -15.12
C PRO A 41 3.48 4.28 -13.66
N ALA A 42 4.77 4.00 -13.44
CA ALA A 42 5.31 3.80 -12.09
C ALA A 42 5.16 5.04 -11.18
N ASP A 43 5.18 6.23 -11.78
CA ASP A 43 4.95 7.53 -11.13
C ASP A 43 3.47 7.82 -10.85
N GLN A 44 2.57 6.93 -11.25
CA GLN A 44 1.13 7.00 -10.97
C GLN A 44 0.64 5.80 -10.15
N TYR A 45 1.47 4.79 -9.92
CA TYR A 45 1.04 3.56 -9.27
C TYR A 45 0.96 3.73 -7.74
N GLY A 46 -0.25 3.64 -7.18
CA GLY A 46 -0.57 3.75 -5.74
C GLY A 46 -0.61 2.41 -4.99
N GLY A 47 -0.40 1.29 -5.69
CA GLY A 47 -0.46 -0.06 -5.12
C GLY A 47 -1.69 -0.87 -5.56
N MET A 48 -1.74 -2.14 -5.15
CA MET A 48 -2.83 -3.06 -5.48
C MET A 48 -3.11 -3.98 -4.30
N TYR A 49 -4.37 -4.35 -4.12
CA TYR A 49 -4.84 -5.27 -3.10
C TYR A 49 -6.01 -6.12 -3.59
N LEU A 50 -6.27 -7.24 -2.92
CA LEU A 50 -7.41 -8.11 -3.20
C LEU A 50 -8.47 -7.87 -2.12
N LYS A 51 -9.72 -7.68 -2.52
CA LYS A 51 -10.87 -7.57 -1.61
C LYS A 51 -12.07 -8.26 -2.24
N ASP A 52 -12.69 -9.18 -1.51
CA ASP A 52 -13.88 -9.92 -1.96
C ASP A 52 -13.68 -10.58 -3.34
N ASP A 53 -12.51 -11.19 -3.56
CA ASP A 53 -12.06 -11.79 -4.84
C ASP A 53 -11.95 -10.82 -6.03
N VAL A 54 -12.06 -9.51 -5.78
CA VAL A 54 -11.88 -8.45 -6.76
C VAL A 54 -10.50 -7.82 -6.59
N VAL A 55 -9.84 -7.52 -7.71
CA VAL A 55 -8.54 -6.84 -7.73
C VAL A 55 -8.78 -5.34 -7.69
N HIS A 56 -8.22 -4.67 -6.67
CA HIS A 56 -8.29 -3.23 -6.50
C HIS A 56 -6.92 -2.62 -6.82
N VAL A 57 -6.89 -1.61 -7.67
CA VAL A 57 -5.67 -0.91 -8.09
C VAL A 57 -5.79 0.57 -7.76
N ASN A 58 -4.84 1.09 -7.00
CA ASN A 58 -4.75 2.50 -6.68
C ASN A 58 -3.90 3.22 -7.71
N VAL A 59 -4.37 4.37 -8.19
CA VAL A 59 -3.71 5.21 -9.18
C VAL A 59 -3.75 6.67 -8.74
N VAL A 60 -2.61 7.34 -8.79
CA VAL A 60 -2.49 8.78 -8.55
C VAL A 60 -2.86 9.51 -9.84
N SER A 61 -4.14 9.81 -9.98
CA SER A 61 -4.70 10.57 -11.10
C SER A 61 -4.72 12.06 -10.75
N GLY A 62 -4.39 12.91 -11.71
CA GLY A 62 -4.38 14.35 -11.51
C GLY A 62 -5.80 14.95 -11.53
N LYS A 63 -6.43 15.08 -10.35
CA LYS A 63 -7.46 16.10 -10.04
C LYS A 63 -8.61 16.28 -11.04
N GLU A 64 -9.36 15.22 -11.38
CA GLU A 64 -10.81 15.25 -11.67
C GLU A 64 -11.32 13.87 -12.09
N HIS A 65 -11.92 13.16 -11.12
CA HIS A 65 -12.94 12.11 -11.29
C HIS A 65 -12.51 10.84 -12.03
N LEU A 66 -11.76 9.97 -11.35
CA LEU A 66 -11.95 8.53 -11.54
C LEU A 66 -12.89 8.01 -10.46
N VAL A 67 -14.19 7.99 -10.78
CA VAL A 67 -15.15 7.13 -10.08
C VAL A 67 -14.63 5.69 -10.19
N PRO A 68 -14.75 4.83 -9.15
CA PRO A 68 -14.36 3.44 -9.25
C PRO A 68 -14.92 2.82 -10.54
N TYR A 69 -14.03 2.62 -11.51
CA TYR A 69 -14.37 2.05 -12.80
C TYR A 69 -13.98 0.59 -12.73
N VAL A 70 -14.95 -0.27 -13.00
CA VAL A 70 -14.71 -1.68 -13.23
C VAL A 70 -14.44 -1.82 -14.71
N ASP A 71 -13.23 -2.25 -15.07
CA ASP A 71 -12.94 -2.57 -16.47
C ASP A 71 -13.60 -3.90 -16.89
N ASP A 72 -13.51 -4.24 -18.18
CA ASP A 72 -14.06 -5.48 -18.75
C ASP A 72 -13.44 -6.76 -18.16
N VAL A 73 -12.53 -6.61 -17.18
CA VAL A 73 -11.62 -7.63 -16.68
C VAL A 73 -11.77 -7.85 -15.17
N GLY A 74 -12.66 -7.08 -14.53
CA GLY A 74 -12.96 -7.20 -13.10
C GLY A 74 -11.91 -6.53 -12.20
N ILE A 75 -11.21 -5.52 -12.70
CA ILE A 75 -10.30 -4.67 -11.92
C ILE A 75 -11.03 -3.39 -11.53
N VAL A 76 -10.96 -3.04 -10.24
CA VAL A 76 -11.51 -1.78 -9.72
C VAL A 76 -10.37 -0.80 -9.52
N TYR A 77 -10.42 0.32 -10.23
CA TYR A 77 -9.45 1.39 -10.06
C TYR A 77 -9.89 2.41 -9.01
N HIS A 78 -8.98 2.84 -8.14
CA HIS A 78 -9.20 3.87 -7.12
C HIS A 78 -8.25 5.03 -7.34
N GLU A 79 -8.78 6.24 -7.33
CA GLU A 79 -7.95 7.44 -7.29
C GLU A 79 -7.43 7.66 -5.86
N VAL A 80 -6.12 7.83 -5.72
CA VAL A 80 -5.47 8.03 -4.42
C VAL A 80 -4.49 9.20 -4.47
N GLU A 81 -4.09 9.69 -3.29
CA GLU A 81 -3.25 10.87 -3.16
C GLU A 81 -1.76 10.57 -3.37
N TYR A 82 -1.29 9.39 -2.93
CA TYR A 82 0.12 9.06 -2.89
C TYR A 82 0.46 7.83 -3.72
N THR A 83 1.59 7.88 -4.40
CA THR A 83 2.15 6.73 -5.07
C THR A 83 2.70 5.74 -4.05
N LEU A 84 2.78 4.46 -4.42
CA LEU A 84 3.42 3.45 -3.60
C LEU A 84 4.91 3.76 -3.38
N ALA A 85 5.55 4.42 -4.34
CA ALA A 85 6.94 4.83 -4.23
C ALA A 85 7.13 5.90 -3.14
N GLU A 86 6.28 6.93 -3.09
CA GLU A 86 6.31 7.97 -2.06
C GLU A 86 6.07 7.39 -0.67
N LEU A 87 5.07 6.53 -0.51
CA LEU A 87 4.79 5.87 0.78
C LEU A 87 5.96 5.00 1.26
N ARG A 88 6.60 4.25 0.34
CA ARG A 88 7.77 3.44 0.67
C ARG A 88 8.99 4.28 1.02
N ALA A 89 9.21 5.39 0.31
CA ALA A 89 10.29 6.31 0.61
C ALA A 89 10.14 6.88 2.03
N LEU A 90 8.93 7.37 2.37
CA LEU A 90 8.64 7.86 3.72
C LEU A 90 8.84 6.77 4.79
N MET A 91 8.33 5.56 4.56
CA MET A 91 8.53 4.44 5.47
C MET A 91 10.02 4.14 5.70
N GLN A 92 10.85 4.20 4.65
CA GLN A 92 12.30 3.99 4.76
C GLN A 92 12.99 5.11 5.55
N GLU A 93 12.50 6.34 5.47
CA GLU A 93 13.01 7.47 6.27
C GLU A 93 12.65 7.34 7.76
N ILE A 94 11.45 6.82 8.07
CA ILE A 94 10.97 6.65 9.45
C ILE A 94 11.59 5.41 10.12
N GLN A 95 11.87 4.35 9.35
CA GLN A 95 12.40 3.08 9.86
C GLN A 95 13.60 3.23 10.84
N PRO A 96 14.64 4.05 10.58
CA PRO A 96 15.73 4.23 11.54
C PRO A 96 15.33 5.01 12.81
N LEU A 97 14.20 5.72 12.81
CA LEU A 97 13.70 6.55 13.89
C LEU A 97 12.63 5.85 14.75
N MET A 98 12.28 4.59 14.44
CA MET A 98 11.24 3.86 15.17
C MET A 98 11.47 3.83 16.69
N GLY A 99 12.72 3.61 17.12
CA GLY A 99 13.05 3.61 18.55
C GLY A 99 13.06 5.00 19.19
N GLU A 100 13.25 6.06 18.41
CA GLU A 100 13.22 7.45 18.90
C GLU A 100 11.79 7.91 19.16
N PHE A 101 10.83 7.45 18.35
CA PHE A 101 9.42 7.83 18.43
C PHE A 101 8.52 6.76 19.03
N HIS A 102 9.10 5.72 19.67
CA HIS A 102 8.36 4.61 20.27
C HIS A 102 7.35 3.94 19.30
N ILE A 103 7.75 3.80 18.03
CA ILE A 103 6.96 3.14 16.99
C ILE A 103 7.19 1.64 17.09
N GLN A 104 6.12 0.90 17.43
CA GLN A 104 6.12 -0.56 17.49
C GLN A 104 5.89 -1.19 16.10
N THR A 105 4.92 -0.68 15.35
CA THR A 105 4.57 -1.16 14.03
C THR A 105 4.74 -0.04 13.01
N LEU A 106 5.42 -0.33 11.90
CA LEU A 106 5.59 0.58 10.76
C LEU A 106 5.40 -0.20 9.46
N CYS A 107 4.37 0.15 8.68
CA CYS A 107 4.13 -0.49 7.38
C CYS A 107 3.39 0.44 6.41
N VAL A 108 3.39 0.09 5.12
CA VAL A 108 2.52 0.73 4.14
C VAL A 108 1.22 -0.05 4.06
N ASP A 109 0.10 0.62 4.34
CA ASP A 109 -1.24 0.11 4.05
C ASP A 109 -1.69 0.64 2.69
N VAL A 110 -1.71 -0.26 1.72
CA VAL A 110 -2.11 0.06 0.35
C VAL A 110 -3.60 0.39 0.27
N ASN A 111 -4.45 -0.29 1.03
CA ASN A 111 -5.90 -0.03 1.01
C ASN A 111 -6.23 1.36 1.56
N LEU A 112 -5.52 1.80 2.61
CA LEU A 112 -5.65 3.16 3.14
C LEU A 112 -4.87 4.21 2.35
N ASN A 113 -3.94 3.80 1.50
CA ASN A 113 -2.96 4.68 0.85
C ASN A 113 -2.18 5.53 1.88
N ARG A 114 -1.71 4.88 2.96
CA ARG A 114 -0.99 5.54 4.07
C ARG A 114 0.18 4.68 4.57
N VAL A 115 1.14 5.35 5.20
CA VAL A 115 2.09 4.71 6.13
C VAL A 115 1.42 4.60 7.49
N VAL A 116 1.17 3.37 7.94
CA VAL A 116 0.57 3.09 9.24
C VAL A 116 1.67 2.98 10.28
N MET A 117 1.48 3.70 11.38
CA MET A 117 2.36 3.71 12.54
C MET A 117 1.56 3.40 13.80
N GLU A 118 2.02 2.41 14.57
CA GLU A 118 1.47 2.11 15.89
C GLU A 118 2.49 2.51 16.94
N LEU A 119 2.11 3.44 17.81
CA LEU A 119 2.93 3.91 18.92
C LEU A 119 2.66 3.05 20.15
N TYR A 120 3.71 2.72 20.89
CA TYR A 120 3.65 1.95 22.12
C TYR A 120 4.32 2.71 23.26
N GLU A 121 3.56 3.05 24.31
CA GLU A 121 4.05 3.81 25.47
C GLU A 121 4.69 5.18 25.10
N ALA A 122 4.35 5.76 23.94
CA ALA A 122 4.82 7.08 23.53
C ALA A 122 4.17 8.18 24.39
N ASP A 123 4.96 9.09 24.93
CA ASP A 123 4.46 10.25 25.66
C ASP A 123 4.06 11.41 24.72
N ASP A 124 3.51 12.48 25.30
CA ASP A 124 3.06 13.64 24.52
C ASP A 124 4.23 14.37 23.81
N ASP A 125 5.44 14.32 24.38
CA ASP A 125 6.63 14.96 23.82
C ASP A 125 7.11 14.17 22.58
N ASP A 126 7.10 12.83 22.64
CA ASP A 126 7.41 11.95 21.51
C ASP A 126 6.43 12.15 20.36
N LYS A 127 5.12 12.23 20.68
CA LYS A 127 4.06 12.48 19.69
C LYS A 127 4.23 13.83 19.03
N GLN A 128 4.53 14.88 19.80
CA GLN A 128 4.74 16.22 19.25
C GLN A 128 5.99 16.24 18.36
N ARG A 129 7.09 15.62 18.77
CA ARG A 129 8.31 15.53 17.96
C ARG A 129 8.09 14.78 16.65
N LEU A 130 7.34 13.67 16.69
CA LEU A 130 6.96 12.93 15.48
C LEU A 130 6.10 13.79 14.57
N ALA A 131 5.09 14.48 15.12
CA ALA A 131 4.23 15.37 14.35
C ALA A 131 5.00 16.53 13.71
N ASP A 132 5.94 17.13 14.43
CA ASP A 132 6.81 18.20 13.90
C ASP A 132 7.72 17.66 12.79
N TRP A 133 8.33 16.49 13.00
CA TRP A 133 9.18 15.83 12.02
C TRP A 133 8.44 15.53 10.70
N LEU A 134 7.18 15.08 10.80
CA LEU A 134 6.30 14.83 9.66
C LEU A 134 5.85 16.14 9.00
N ALA A 135 5.54 17.17 9.78
CA ALA A 135 5.12 18.48 9.29
C ALA A 135 6.23 19.17 8.48
N GLU A 136 7.48 19.12 8.95
CA GLU A 136 8.65 19.64 8.25
C GLU A 136 8.84 19.03 6.84
N ARG A 137 8.34 17.81 6.63
CA ARG A 137 8.41 17.06 5.37
C ARG A 137 7.12 17.13 4.55
N GLY A 138 6.06 17.77 5.07
CA GLY A 138 4.74 17.72 4.46
C GLY A 138 4.10 16.33 4.46
N ALA A 139 4.55 15.43 5.33
CA ALA A 139 4.18 14.02 5.35
C ALA A 139 2.98 13.70 6.26
N ASN A 140 2.41 14.70 6.96
CA ASN A 140 1.28 14.49 7.88
C ASN A 140 0.10 13.77 7.21
N GLY A 141 -0.23 14.14 5.96
CA GLY A 141 -1.31 13.51 5.22
C GLY A 141 -1.00 12.07 4.78
N MET A 142 0.27 11.67 4.73
CA MET A 142 0.71 10.34 4.30
C MET A 142 0.66 9.30 5.42
N CYS A 143 0.46 9.71 6.67
CA CYS A 143 0.54 8.84 7.84
C CYS A 143 -0.84 8.59 8.47
N SER A 144 -1.02 7.36 8.97
CA SER A 144 -2.10 7.00 9.89
C SER A 144 -1.47 6.52 11.18
N ILE A 145 -1.67 7.25 12.27
CA ILE A 145 -1.02 7.00 13.56
C ILE A 145 -2.07 6.50 14.55
N SER A 146 -1.80 5.37 15.18
CA SER A 146 -2.62 4.80 16.26
C SER A 146 -1.77 4.51 17.50
N GLU A 147 -2.42 4.40 18.65
CA GLU A 147 -1.78 4.16 19.93
C GLU A 147 -2.35 2.88 20.55
N THR A 148 -1.47 2.05 21.11
CA THR A 148 -1.87 0.86 21.86
C THR A 148 -1.34 0.96 23.28
N GLU A 149 -2.25 1.07 24.25
CA GLU A 149 -1.98 0.92 25.67
C GLU A 149 -2.45 -0.46 26.12
N TYR A 150 -1.53 -1.35 26.50
CA TYR A 150 -1.93 -2.59 27.16
C TYR A 150 -2.19 -2.31 28.65
N GLU A 151 -3.45 -2.32 29.07
CA GLU A 151 -3.76 -2.48 30.50
C GLU A 151 -3.35 -3.90 30.94
N VAL A 152 -2.31 -4.00 31.76
CA VAL A 152 -2.01 -5.24 32.47
C VAL A 152 -3.11 -5.48 33.50
N VAL A 153 -4.13 -6.27 33.13
CA VAL A 153 -5.10 -6.79 34.08
C VAL A 153 -4.39 -7.84 34.95
N LEU A 154 -3.86 -7.41 36.09
CA LEU A 154 -3.42 -8.32 37.15
C LEU A 154 -4.68 -9.02 37.71
N GLN A 155 -4.88 -10.29 37.33
CA GLN A 155 -5.85 -11.19 37.98
C GLN A 155 -5.26 -11.81 39.25
#